data_AF-Q6MQ40-F1
#
_entry.id   AF-Q6MQ40-F1
#
_cell.length_a   1.000
_cell.length_b   1.000
_cell.length_c   1.000
_cell.angle_alpha   90.00
_cell.angle_beta   90.00
_cell.angle_gamma   90.00
#
_symmetry.space_group_name_H-M   'P 1'
#
loop_
_entity.id
_entity.type
_entity.pdbx_description
1 polymer ?
#
loop_
_entity_poly.entity_id
_entity_poly.type
_entity_poly.pdbx_seq_one_letter_code
_entity_poly.pdbx_strand_id
1 'polypeptide(L)'
;MKTQKSTTNILMALLVTTTVSSTTFAMAKKPVNSGGGSNAGTTPPATTPPTTTPPSTTPPTTTPPVREPAAVTDSITPEGFNVFSEVAYPVGGVVDTRYSNYRELLPVRNAQEAHATDKCDTNLDTNDRFADRIAYAVELKMQPSKAQLGYVASYFNLNKDVNTYLPNSLISHPLCNVTSSTLNTTFAGKNIPSAATIKKINDFTNLMNGYRREALSGNREGYVKASKLWSKFMMCLSYMESLTTADTAKAQRVADKYGPSGYRRPAGVNFYEDPNQPAESRLNIGLFQFTPDAGGNIQACIREWNQLYPKCGIKTNASQSELIRVLGSSLQTFNAFCAAAKVTGSFAVQVNATSSKNTHPYNVKSNGSLKAPAERCVSPHMSVGRSYNHFGPFQNTSGFTLDNIISCTMAGE
;
A
#
# COMPACT_ATOMS: atom_id res chain seq x y z
N MET A 1 -56.86 -33.10 -3.11
CA MET A 1 -57.17 -33.74 -4.41
C MET A 1 -57.06 -32.71 -5.52
N LYS A 2 -56.27 -33.03 -6.56
CA LYS A 2 -56.25 -32.52 -7.96
C LYS A 2 -56.05 -31.00 -8.19
N THR A 3 -54.87 -30.52 -8.63
CA THR A 3 -54.32 -30.41 -10.02
C THR A 3 -55.21 -29.60 -10.98
N GLN A 4 -54.79 -28.54 -11.69
CA GLN A 4 -53.91 -28.47 -12.89
C GLN A 4 -53.79 -26.97 -13.29
N LYS A 5 -52.60 -26.39 -13.55
CA LYS A 5 -51.83 -26.25 -14.82
C LYS A 5 -52.39 -25.31 -15.92
N SER A 6 -51.45 -24.52 -16.46
CA SER A 6 -51.36 -23.93 -17.83
C SER A 6 -52.27 -22.73 -18.14
N THR A 7 -51.90 -21.69 -18.91
CA THR A 7 -50.84 -21.49 -19.91
C THR A 7 -50.67 -20.00 -20.26
N THR A 8 -49.45 -19.69 -20.68
CA THR A 8 -48.89 -18.62 -21.56
C THR A 8 -49.83 -17.79 -22.47
N ASN A 9 -49.52 -16.49 -22.62
CA ASN A 9 -49.55 -15.66 -23.85
C ASN A 9 -48.87 -14.30 -23.54
N ILE A 10 -47.63 -14.06 -23.99
CA ILE A 10 -47.23 -13.33 -25.21
C ILE A 10 -47.92 -11.97 -25.36
N LEU A 11 -47.19 -10.90 -25.06
CA LEU A 11 -47.33 -9.62 -25.79
C LEU A 11 -45.95 -8.99 -25.97
N MET A 12 -45.57 -8.83 -27.23
CA MET A 12 -44.51 -7.92 -27.68
C MET A 12 -44.87 -6.48 -27.32
N ALA A 13 -43.89 -5.70 -26.87
CA ALA A 13 -43.49 -4.41 -27.43
C ALA A 13 -42.64 -3.64 -26.41
N LEU A 14 -41.38 -3.39 -26.71
CA LEU A 14 -40.88 -2.03 -27.00
C LEU A 14 -39.37 -2.09 -27.27
N LEU A 15 -39.00 -1.65 -28.47
CA LEU A 15 -37.69 -1.07 -28.72
C LEU A 15 -37.45 0.08 -27.73
N VAL A 16 -36.42 -0.03 -26.89
CA VAL A 16 -35.74 1.13 -26.32
C VAL A 16 -34.25 0.91 -26.48
N THR A 17 -33.72 1.56 -27.51
CA THR A 17 -32.32 1.95 -27.63
C THR A 17 -31.86 2.64 -26.35
N THR A 18 -30.93 2.03 -25.61
CA THR A 18 -30.12 2.72 -24.60
C THR A 18 -28.65 2.54 -24.97
N THR A 19 -28.17 3.48 -25.78
CA THR A 19 -26.81 3.99 -25.66
C THR A 19 -26.68 4.81 -24.38
N VAL A 20 -25.43 5.03 -23.94
CA VAL A 20 -24.95 5.86 -22.81
C VAL A 20 -25.27 5.26 -21.41
N SER A 21 -24.37 5.14 -20.43
CA SER A 21 -23.20 5.96 -20.11
C SER A 21 -22.19 5.21 -19.23
N SER A 22 -20.92 5.53 -19.46
CA SER A 22 -19.78 5.62 -18.55
C SER A 22 -20.09 5.40 -17.06
N THR A 23 -19.46 4.40 -16.45
CA THR A 23 -19.40 4.27 -14.99
C THR A 23 -18.68 5.48 -14.40
N THR A 24 -19.48 6.32 -13.75
CA THR A 24 -19.05 7.46 -12.94
C THR A 24 -18.33 6.95 -11.70
N PHE A 25 -17.00 7.14 -11.67
CA PHE A 25 -16.25 7.12 -10.43
C PHE A 25 -16.70 8.33 -9.59
N ALA A 26 -17.28 8.08 -8.41
CA ALA A 26 -17.57 9.14 -7.44
C ALA A 26 -16.24 9.68 -6.89
N MET A 27 -15.68 10.70 -7.54
CA MET A 27 -14.45 11.38 -7.11
C MET A 27 -14.79 12.72 -6.46
N ALA A 28 -14.19 12.95 -5.29
CA ALA A 28 -14.27 14.19 -4.54
C ALA A 28 -13.87 15.41 -5.40
N LYS A 29 -14.66 16.49 -5.27
CA LYS A 29 -14.55 17.74 -6.04
C LYS A 29 -13.17 18.41 -5.89
N LYS A 30 -12.68 18.91 -7.02
CA LYS A 30 -11.49 19.76 -7.21
C LYS A 30 -11.68 21.16 -6.58
N PRO A 31 -10.70 21.73 -5.86
CA PRO A 31 -10.71 23.16 -5.53
C PRO A 31 -10.26 24.04 -6.70
N VAL A 32 -10.87 25.22 -6.77
CA VAL A 32 -10.75 26.27 -7.80
C VAL A 32 -9.42 27.05 -7.63
N ASN A 33 -8.82 27.42 -8.77
CA ASN A 33 -7.66 28.32 -8.85
C ASN A 33 -8.06 29.75 -8.48
N SER A 34 -7.29 30.41 -7.62
CA SER A 34 -7.16 31.87 -7.59
C SER A 34 -5.74 32.24 -8.03
N GLY A 35 -5.65 33.14 -9.01
CA GLY A 35 -4.38 33.65 -9.54
C GLY A 35 -4.04 35.03 -8.98
N GLY A 36 -2.85 35.50 -9.38
CA GLY A 36 -2.51 36.92 -9.49
C GLY A 36 -1.38 37.38 -8.57
N GLY A 37 -0.29 37.92 -9.15
CA GLY A 37 0.66 38.77 -8.43
C GLY A 37 2.10 38.74 -8.94
N SER A 38 2.36 39.42 -10.06
CA SER A 38 3.69 39.77 -10.61
C SER A 38 4.39 40.80 -9.73
N ASN A 39 5.73 40.80 -9.65
CA ASN A 39 6.56 41.99 -9.90
C ASN A 39 8.06 41.70 -9.96
N ALA A 40 8.74 42.52 -10.77
CA ALA A 40 10.08 42.39 -11.31
C ALA A 40 11.06 43.42 -10.73
N GLY A 41 12.37 43.16 -10.92
CA GLY A 41 13.49 44.11 -10.87
C GLY A 41 14.07 44.37 -9.47
N THR A 42 15.36 44.63 -9.24
CA THR A 42 16.56 44.85 -10.08
C THR A 42 17.78 44.90 -9.13
N THR A 43 18.88 44.21 -9.44
CA THR A 43 20.28 44.48 -8.96
C THR A 43 20.80 45.83 -9.51
N PRO A 44 21.86 46.51 -9.00
CA PRO A 44 23.20 46.01 -8.52
C PRO A 44 23.84 46.96 -7.42
N PRO A 45 25.18 47.16 -7.23
CA PRO A 45 26.39 46.38 -7.51
C PRO A 45 27.29 46.12 -6.27
N ALA A 46 28.39 45.41 -6.51
CA ALA A 46 29.39 44.87 -5.59
C ALA A 46 30.30 45.90 -4.89
N THR A 47 30.75 45.53 -3.69
CA THR A 47 31.91 46.09 -2.99
C THR A 47 32.72 44.97 -2.30
N THR A 48 33.97 44.80 -2.71
CA THR A 48 35.08 44.13 -1.98
C THR A 48 35.64 45.10 -0.93
N PRO A 49 36.19 44.71 0.25
CA PRO A 49 37.36 43.81 0.46
C PRO A 49 37.30 43.05 1.84
N PRO A 50 38.36 42.48 2.49
CA PRO A 50 39.75 42.19 2.13
C PRO A 50 40.16 40.70 2.28
N THR A 51 41.31 40.38 1.69
CA THR A 51 41.99 39.08 1.72
C THR A 51 42.45 38.70 3.14
N THR A 52 41.86 37.66 3.72
CA THR A 52 42.43 36.93 4.86
C THR A 52 42.83 35.53 4.40
N THR A 53 44.09 35.17 4.63
CA THR A 53 44.65 33.86 4.30
C THR A 53 43.97 32.80 5.19
N PRO A 54 43.26 31.82 4.64
CA PRO A 54 42.62 30.78 5.44
C PRO A 54 43.67 29.80 5.98
N PRO A 55 43.51 29.28 7.22
CA PRO A 55 44.30 28.16 7.68
C PRO A 55 44.02 26.94 6.78
N SER A 56 45.07 26.18 6.48
CA SER A 56 44.99 24.94 5.71
C SER A 56 44.11 23.93 6.45
N THR A 57 42.83 23.91 6.12
CA THR A 57 41.92 22.82 6.47
C THR A 57 42.10 21.75 5.42
N THR A 58 42.67 20.62 5.82
CA THR A 58 42.58 19.38 5.04
C THR A 58 41.10 19.18 4.71
N PRO A 59 40.71 19.08 3.43
CA PRO A 59 39.31 18.83 3.07
C PRO A 59 38.87 17.57 3.81
N PRO A 60 37.72 17.56 4.50
CA PRO A 60 37.17 16.32 5.01
C PRO A 60 37.11 15.37 3.81
N THR A 61 37.75 14.21 3.95
CA THR A 61 37.68 13.14 2.96
C THR A 61 36.20 12.80 2.82
N THR A 62 35.54 13.42 1.84
CA THR A 62 34.17 13.12 1.49
C THR A 62 34.22 11.74 0.90
N THR A 63 33.84 10.75 1.72
CA THR A 63 33.61 9.39 1.27
C THR A 63 32.75 9.50 0.01
N PRO A 64 33.14 8.88 -1.12
CA PRO A 64 32.34 8.90 -2.33
C PRO A 64 30.90 8.53 -2.00
N PRO A 65 29.89 9.22 -2.55
CA PRO A 65 28.50 8.88 -2.29
C PRO A 65 28.30 7.39 -2.57
N VAL A 66 27.74 6.67 -1.59
CA VAL A 66 27.50 5.24 -1.70
C VAL A 66 26.69 4.99 -2.98
N ARG A 67 27.27 4.25 -3.92
CA ARG A 67 26.63 4.00 -5.22
C ARG A 67 25.35 3.20 -5.01
N GLU A 68 24.24 3.72 -5.52
CA GLU A 68 22.97 3.00 -5.49
C GLU A 68 23.07 1.75 -6.38
N PRO A 69 22.68 0.56 -5.87
CA PRO A 69 22.58 -0.65 -6.67
C PRO A 69 21.61 -0.46 -7.83
N ALA A 70 21.92 -1.07 -8.97
CA ALA A 70 21.01 -1.12 -10.11
C ALA A 70 19.70 -1.83 -9.71
N ALA A 71 18.60 -1.49 -10.40
CA ALA A 71 17.35 -2.21 -10.23
C ALA A 71 17.54 -3.68 -10.63
N VAL A 72 17.17 -4.60 -9.74
CA VAL A 72 17.22 -6.05 -9.98
C VAL A 72 15.91 -6.50 -10.60
N THR A 73 15.97 -7.47 -11.51
CA THR A 73 14.79 -8.08 -12.18
C THR A 73 14.54 -9.53 -11.77
N ASP A 74 15.53 -10.19 -11.18
CA ASP A 74 15.48 -11.60 -10.80
C ASP A 74 15.12 -11.78 -9.31
N SER A 75 14.86 -13.03 -8.91
CA SER A 75 14.59 -13.34 -7.50
C SER A 75 15.77 -12.98 -6.61
N ILE A 76 15.47 -12.32 -5.50
CA ILE A 76 16.46 -11.88 -4.51
C ILE A 76 16.32 -12.64 -3.18
N THR A 77 15.46 -13.65 -3.09
CA THR A 77 15.29 -14.44 -1.86
C THR A 77 16.54 -15.31 -1.63
N PRO A 78 17.22 -15.19 -0.48
CA PRO A 78 18.37 -16.02 -0.17
C PRO A 78 18.00 -17.50 -0.03
N GLU A 79 18.90 -18.40 -0.42
CA GLU A 79 18.73 -19.84 -0.21
C GLU A 79 18.49 -20.17 1.26
N GLY A 80 17.54 -21.07 1.54
CA GLY A 80 17.17 -21.49 2.89
C GLY A 80 16.46 -20.42 3.72
N PHE A 81 16.07 -19.28 3.14
CA PHE A 81 15.25 -18.29 3.84
C PHE A 81 13.86 -18.86 4.14
N ASN A 82 13.43 -18.73 5.40
CA ASN A 82 12.12 -19.13 5.86
C ASN A 82 11.42 -17.95 6.53
N VAL A 83 10.53 -17.30 5.79
CA VAL A 83 9.81 -16.10 6.27
C VAL A 83 9.03 -16.34 7.55
N PHE A 84 8.49 -17.54 7.78
CA PHE A 84 7.62 -17.82 8.93
C PHE A 84 8.40 -17.87 10.25
N SER A 85 9.55 -18.55 10.24
CA SER A 85 10.41 -18.69 11.41
C SER A 85 11.35 -17.50 11.62
N GLU A 86 11.88 -16.92 10.54
CA GLU A 86 12.85 -15.83 10.63
C GLU A 86 12.19 -14.46 10.76
N VAL A 87 10.95 -14.30 10.27
CA VAL A 87 10.27 -12.99 10.22
C VAL A 87 8.92 -13.02 10.92
N ALA A 88 7.97 -13.85 10.49
CA ALA A 88 6.58 -13.77 10.92
C ALA A 88 6.43 -13.97 12.44
N TYR A 89 6.99 -15.06 12.99
CA TYR A 89 6.91 -15.34 14.43
C TYR A 89 7.64 -14.28 15.27
N PRO A 90 8.93 -13.96 15.04
CA PRO A 90 9.64 -12.99 15.86
C PRO A 90 9.02 -11.59 15.81
N VAL A 91 8.69 -11.11 14.61
CA VAL A 91 8.13 -9.75 14.44
C VAL A 91 6.71 -9.69 15.00
N GLY A 92 5.89 -10.71 14.73
CA GLY A 92 4.53 -10.79 15.29
C GLY A 92 4.54 -10.74 16.81
N GLY A 93 5.47 -11.44 17.46
CA GLY A 93 5.63 -11.42 18.92
C GLY A 93 5.97 -10.03 19.47
N VAL A 94 6.89 -9.32 18.83
CA VAL A 94 7.25 -7.94 19.23
C VAL A 94 6.04 -7.01 19.09
N VAL A 95 5.32 -7.07 17.97
CA VAL A 95 4.17 -6.18 17.71
C VAL A 95 2.99 -6.51 18.62
N ASP A 96 2.64 -7.79 18.80
CA ASP A 96 1.57 -8.21 19.72
C ASP A 96 1.89 -7.88 21.18
N THR A 97 3.16 -7.90 21.58
CA THR A 97 3.58 -7.46 22.93
C THR A 97 3.27 -5.98 23.14
N ARG A 98 3.47 -5.14 22.13
CA ARG A 98 3.11 -3.71 22.19
C ARG A 98 1.60 -3.50 22.25
N TYR A 99 0.82 -4.33 21.55
CA TYR A 99 -0.64 -4.29 21.52
C TYR A 99 -1.25 -5.41 22.38
N SER A 100 -0.73 -5.58 23.59
CA SER A 100 -0.97 -6.74 24.47
C SER A 100 -2.43 -7.00 24.82
N ASN A 101 -3.30 -6.00 24.68
CA ASN A 101 -4.73 -6.10 24.96
C ASN A 101 -5.54 -6.73 23.82
N TYR A 102 -4.95 -6.81 22.62
CA TYR A 102 -5.62 -7.29 21.41
C TYR A 102 -4.99 -8.60 20.92
N ARG A 103 -3.67 -8.62 20.69
CA ARG A 103 -2.88 -9.82 20.31
C ARG A 103 -3.48 -10.61 19.15
N GLU A 104 -3.72 -9.97 18.02
CA GLU A 104 -4.42 -10.55 16.87
C GLU A 104 -3.49 -11.14 15.79
N LEU A 105 -2.17 -10.97 15.91
CA LEU A 105 -1.22 -11.42 14.88
C LEU A 105 -0.83 -12.88 15.04
N LEU A 106 -0.50 -13.30 16.27
CA LEU A 106 0.00 -14.64 16.58
C LEU A 106 -1.04 -15.73 16.88
N PRO A 107 -2.30 -15.44 17.27
CA PRO A 107 -3.30 -16.49 17.41
C PRO A 107 -3.48 -17.29 16.11
N VAL A 108 -3.58 -18.60 16.26
CA VAL A 108 -3.92 -19.52 15.17
C VAL A 108 -5.39 -19.32 14.81
N ARG A 109 -5.66 -19.09 13.53
CA ARG A 109 -7.01 -18.85 13.05
C ARG A 109 -7.67 -20.13 12.55
N ASN A 110 -9.01 -20.10 12.53
CA ASN A 110 -9.82 -21.24 12.12
C ASN A 110 -9.73 -21.47 10.59
N ALA A 111 -8.88 -22.40 10.16
CA ALA A 111 -8.73 -22.76 8.75
C ALA A 111 -9.96 -23.46 8.15
N GLN A 112 -10.89 -23.95 8.97
CA GLN A 112 -12.16 -24.52 8.50
C GLN A 112 -13.14 -23.43 8.02
N GLU A 113 -12.96 -22.18 8.49
CA GLU A 113 -13.69 -21.00 8.02
C GLU A 113 -12.97 -20.24 6.89
N ALA A 114 -11.90 -20.84 6.32
CA ALA A 114 -11.13 -20.25 5.24
C ALA A 114 -11.90 -20.22 3.92
N HIS A 115 -11.61 -19.21 3.09
CA HIS A 115 -12.11 -19.17 1.71
C HIS A 115 -11.14 -19.89 0.77
N ALA A 116 -11.57 -20.24 -0.44
CA ALA A 116 -10.70 -20.87 -1.44
C ALA A 116 -9.45 -20.01 -1.73
N THR A 117 -9.58 -18.68 -1.65
CA THR A 117 -8.48 -17.74 -1.81
C THR A 117 -7.38 -17.84 -0.74
N ASP A 118 -7.66 -18.44 0.42
CA ASP A 118 -6.63 -18.64 1.45
C ASP A 118 -5.74 -19.85 1.20
N LYS A 119 -6.15 -20.71 0.25
CA LYS A 119 -5.51 -21.99 -0.07
C LYS A 119 -4.89 -22.00 -1.47
N CYS A 120 -4.72 -20.81 -2.07
CA CYS A 120 -4.14 -20.71 -3.41
C CYS A 120 -2.64 -21.01 -3.44
N ASP A 121 -1.95 -20.86 -2.30
CA ASP A 121 -0.51 -21.02 -2.17
C ASP A 121 -0.19 -22.07 -1.11
N THR A 122 0.41 -23.18 -1.55
CA THR A 122 0.73 -24.32 -0.68
C THR A 122 1.77 -23.99 0.38
N ASN A 123 2.57 -22.93 0.19
CA ASN A 123 3.51 -22.46 1.22
C ASN A 123 2.78 -21.97 2.49
N LEU A 124 1.47 -21.72 2.40
CA LEU A 124 0.65 -21.23 3.50
C LEU A 124 -0.22 -22.30 4.17
N ASP A 125 -0.21 -23.56 3.72
CA ASP A 125 -1.16 -24.60 4.17
C ASP A 125 -1.08 -24.94 5.67
N THR A 126 0.04 -24.63 6.32
CA THR A 126 0.27 -24.86 7.76
C THR A 126 0.53 -23.57 8.55
N ASN A 127 0.36 -22.42 7.91
CA ASN A 127 0.74 -21.11 8.44
C ASN A 127 -0.51 -20.25 8.69
N ASP A 128 -1.25 -20.60 9.74
CA ASP A 128 -2.62 -20.12 9.98
C ASP A 128 -2.72 -18.86 10.85
N ARG A 129 -1.60 -18.17 11.07
CA ARG A 129 -1.58 -16.91 11.82
C ARG A 129 -1.59 -15.73 10.87
N PHE A 130 -2.16 -14.62 11.29
CA PHE A 130 -2.17 -13.42 10.43
C PHE A 130 -0.78 -12.83 10.24
N ALA A 131 0.10 -12.97 11.23
CA ALA A 131 1.52 -12.64 11.09
C ALA A 131 2.16 -13.34 9.89
N ASP A 132 1.84 -14.62 9.67
CA ASP A 132 2.37 -15.41 8.56
C ASP A 132 1.89 -14.86 7.22
N ARG A 133 0.60 -14.53 7.12
CA ARG A 133 -0.01 -13.99 5.90
C ARG A 133 0.57 -12.62 5.54
N ILE A 134 0.81 -11.75 6.53
CA ILE A 134 1.47 -10.46 6.32
C ILE A 134 2.92 -10.65 5.87
N ALA A 135 3.70 -11.47 6.60
CA ALA A 135 5.12 -11.62 6.31
C ALA A 135 5.36 -12.25 4.93
N TYR A 136 4.57 -13.27 4.57
CA TYR A 136 4.62 -13.88 3.24
C TYR A 136 4.22 -12.89 2.14
N ALA A 137 3.17 -12.09 2.36
CA ALA A 137 2.81 -11.03 1.41
C ALA A 137 3.93 -10.00 1.24
N VAL A 138 4.63 -9.63 2.32
CA VAL A 138 5.82 -8.76 2.23
C VAL A 138 6.93 -9.43 1.42
N GLU A 139 7.25 -10.69 1.67
CA GLU A 139 8.26 -11.44 0.91
C GLU A 139 7.94 -11.46 -0.60
N LEU A 140 6.69 -11.81 -0.96
CA LEU A 140 6.23 -11.75 -2.36
C LEU A 140 6.42 -10.37 -2.98
N LYS A 141 6.24 -9.30 -2.19
CA LYS A 141 6.40 -7.91 -2.65
C LYS A 141 7.81 -7.35 -2.50
N MET A 142 8.75 -8.11 -1.94
CA MET A 142 10.18 -7.81 -2.07
C MET A 142 10.71 -8.19 -3.46
N GLN A 143 10.00 -9.07 -4.18
CA GLN A 143 10.34 -9.44 -5.55
C GLN A 143 9.88 -8.38 -6.56
N PRO A 144 10.72 -7.98 -7.54
CA PRO A 144 10.35 -7.06 -8.61
C PRO A 144 9.17 -7.58 -9.44
N SER A 145 8.12 -6.76 -9.59
CA SER A 145 7.00 -7.05 -10.49
C SER A 145 6.53 -5.79 -11.21
N LYS A 146 5.82 -5.96 -12.34
CA LYS A 146 5.14 -4.86 -13.02
C LYS A 146 3.74 -4.70 -12.43
N ALA A 147 3.48 -3.57 -11.78
CA ALA A 147 2.18 -3.29 -11.19
C ALA A 147 1.07 -3.24 -12.26
N GLN A 148 -0.07 -3.88 -11.96
CA GLN A 148 -1.20 -4.01 -12.89
C GLN A 148 -2.11 -2.78 -12.90
N LEU A 149 -1.52 -1.59 -13.09
CA LEU A 149 -2.18 -0.28 -12.97
C LEU A 149 -2.61 0.35 -14.31
N GLY A 150 -2.47 -0.36 -15.44
CA GLY A 150 -2.82 0.18 -16.76
C GLY A 150 -4.27 0.65 -16.88
N TYR A 151 -5.18 0.03 -16.13
CA TYR A 151 -6.61 0.39 -16.08
C TYR A 151 -6.89 1.74 -15.40
N VAL A 152 -5.98 2.23 -14.55
CA VAL A 152 -6.05 3.54 -13.87
C VAL A 152 -4.99 4.52 -14.37
N ALA A 153 -4.37 4.23 -15.52
CA ALA A 153 -3.25 5.00 -16.03
C ALA A 153 -3.55 6.49 -16.22
N SER A 154 -4.76 6.84 -16.67
CA SER A 154 -5.20 8.24 -16.84
C SER A 154 -5.26 9.02 -15.53
N TYR A 155 -5.60 8.38 -14.41
CA TYR A 155 -5.70 9.03 -13.10
C TYR A 155 -4.35 9.40 -12.50
N PHE A 156 -3.33 8.60 -12.81
CA PHE A 156 -1.99 8.71 -12.22
C PHE A 156 -0.90 9.10 -13.22
N ASN A 157 -1.29 9.53 -14.43
CA ASN A 157 -0.37 9.89 -15.51
C ASN A 157 0.64 8.77 -15.82
N LEU A 158 0.16 7.54 -15.93
CA LEU A 158 0.94 6.37 -16.34
C LEU A 158 0.68 6.04 -17.82
N ASN A 159 1.50 5.15 -18.38
CA ASN A 159 1.20 4.51 -19.65
C ASN A 159 0.08 3.46 -19.46
N LYS A 160 -0.84 3.32 -20.41
CA LYS A 160 -1.87 2.26 -20.35
C LYS A 160 -1.29 0.85 -20.53
N ASP A 161 -0.19 0.74 -21.28
CA ASP A 161 0.53 -0.52 -21.46
C ASP A 161 1.48 -0.75 -20.28
N VAL A 162 1.09 -1.68 -19.41
CA VAL A 162 1.86 -2.09 -18.23
C VAL A 162 3.23 -2.67 -18.59
N ASN A 163 3.44 -3.14 -19.82
CA ASN A 163 4.73 -3.67 -20.24
C ASN A 163 5.82 -2.59 -20.32
N THR A 164 5.43 -1.32 -20.45
CA THR A 164 6.35 -0.18 -20.45
C THR A 164 6.85 0.20 -19.05
N TYR A 165 6.24 -0.35 -18.00
CA TYR A 165 6.61 -0.01 -16.62
C TYR A 165 7.97 -0.63 -16.26
N LEU A 166 8.79 0.15 -15.56
CA LEU A 166 9.92 -0.38 -14.81
C LEU A 166 9.37 -1.24 -13.66
N PRO A 167 9.79 -2.51 -13.53
CA PRO A 167 9.42 -3.35 -12.40
C PRO A 167 9.81 -2.71 -11.08
N ASN A 168 9.01 -2.93 -10.05
CA ASN A 168 9.28 -2.41 -8.73
C ASN A 168 8.94 -3.42 -7.63
N SER A 169 9.54 -3.20 -6.46
CA SER A 169 9.29 -3.98 -5.25
C SER A 169 9.46 -3.10 -4.02
N LEU A 170 9.27 -3.68 -2.85
CA LEU A 170 9.54 -3.03 -1.56
C LEU A 170 11.00 -2.62 -1.36
N ILE A 171 11.93 -3.18 -2.14
CA ILE A 171 13.36 -2.87 -2.04
C ILE A 171 14.04 -2.51 -3.37
N SER A 172 13.33 -2.46 -4.50
CA SER A 172 14.02 -2.16 -5.78
C SER A 172 14.52 -0.72 -5.88
N HIS A 173 13.82 0.24 -5.27
CA HIS A 173 14.18 1.66 -5.24
C HIS A 173 14.47 2.12 -3.80
N PRO A 174 15.36 3.11 -3.61
CA PRO A 174 15.56 3.70 -2.30
C PRO A 174 14.28 4.41 -1.83
N LEU A 175 14.03 4.40 -0.53
CA LEU A 175 13.03 5.24 0.09
C LEU A 175 13.48 6.71 0.13
N CYS A 176 12.59 7.64 -0.17
CA CYS A 176 12.87 9.07 -0.07
C CYS A 176 12.86 9.51 1.39
N ASN A 177 13.92 10.19 1.83
CA ASN A 177 13.86 11.00 3.05
C ASN A 177 12.85 12.13 2.85
N VAL A 178 12.20 12.53 3.94
CA VAL A 178 11.13 13.52 3.94
C VAL A 178 11.46 14.70 4.85
N THR A 179 10.90 15.86 4.51
CA THR A 179 10.92 17.06 5.34
C THR A 179 9.50 17.60 5.46
N SER A 180 9.27 18.57 6.35
CA SER A 180 7.96 19.23 6.44
C SER A 180 7.55 19.82 5.08
N SER A 181 8.50 20.32 4.29
CA SER A 181 8.22 20.86 2.95
C SER A 181 7.86 19.78 1.93
N THR A 182 8.57 18.64 1.93
CA THR A 182 8.23 17.57 0.98
C THR A 182 6.89 16.92 1.35
N LEU A 183 6.62 16.75 2.65
CA LEU A 183 5.33 16.27 3.14
C LEU A 183 4.20 17.27 2.92
N ASN A 184 4.44 18.58 3.06
CA ASN A 184 3.47 19.61 2.69
C ASN A 184 3.03 19.45 1.24
N THR A 185 3.98 19.10 0.37
CA THR A 185 3.66 18.74 -0.99
C THR A 185 2.89 17.43 -1.03
N THR A 186 3.48 16.31 -0.61
CA THR A 186 2.91 14.97 -0.83
C THR A 186 1.59 14.73 -0.10
N PHE A 187 1.30 15.43 0.99
CA PHE A 187 0.03 15.41 1.72
C PHE A 187 -0.94 16.54 1.34
N ALA A 188 -0.61 17.33 0.31
CA ALA A 188 -1.43 18.45 -0.15
C ALA A 188 -1.80 19.44 0.98
N GLY A 189 -0.81 19.75 1.84
CA GLY A 189 -0.92 20.71 2.93
C GLY A 189 -1.70 20.24 4.15
N LYS A 190 -2.05 18.96 4.24
CA LYS A 190 -2.86 18.41 5.35
C LYS A 190 -2.04 17.47 6.22
N ASN A 191 -2.35 17.43 7.52
CA ASN A 191 -1.82 16.46 8.47
C ASN A 191 -0.29 16.33 8.46
N ILE A 192 0.42 17.46 8.37
CA ILE A 192 1.88 17.44 8.36
C ILE A 192 2.38 17.05 9.76
N PRO A 193 3.13 15.94 9.88
CA PRO A 193 3.55 15.43 11.18
C PRO A 193 4.58 16.35 11.84
N SER A 194 4.75 16.17 13.15
CA SER A 194 5.75 16.90 13.94
C SER A 194 7.18 16.60 13.47
N ALA A 195 8.13 17.47 13.81
CA ALA A 195 9.55 17.24 13.54
C ALA A 195 10.08 15.93 14.16
N ALA A 196 9.60 15.55 15.34
CA ALA A 196 9.96 14.30 16.00
C ALA A 196 9.49 13.07 15.20
N THR A 197 8.25 13.11 14.69
CA THR A 197 7.71 12.06 13.83
C THR A 197 8.45 12.00 12.49
N ILE A 198 8.75 13.15 11.87
CA ILE A 198 9.56 13.24 10.65
C ILE A 198 10.94 12.61 10.86
N LYS A 199 11.58 12.86 12.01
CA LYS A 199 12.84 12.21 12.35
C LYS A 199 12.70 10.69 12.35
N LYS A 200 11.69 10.13 13.02
CA LYS A 200 11.46 8.67 13.05
C LYS A 200 11.19 8.09 11.65
N ILE A 201 10.46 8.81 10.79
CA ILE A 201 10.24 8.41 9.38
C ILE A 201 11.58 8.33 8.65
N ASN A 202 12.45 9.33 8.83
CA ASN A 202 13.77 9.34 8.20
C ASN A 202 14.71 8.27 8.79
N ASP A 203 14.62 7.98 10.10
CA ASP A 203 15.35 6.88 10.72
C ASP A 203 14.94 5.53 10.10
N PHE A 204 13.63 5.29 9.94
CA PHE A 204 13.08 4.13 9.21
C PHE A 204 13.61 4.08 7.76
N THR A 205 13.51 5.18 7.03
CA THR A 205 13.99 5.29 5.64
C THR A 205 15.47 4.97 5.53
N ASN A 206 16.30 5.48 6.44
CA ASN A 206 17.75 5.27 6.42
C ASN A 206 18.12 3.81 6.72
N LEU A 207 17.48 3.18 7.72
CA LEU A 207 17.67 1.75 8.02
C LEU A 207 17.25 0.89 6.83
N MET A 208 16.05 1.12 6.30
CA MET A 208 15.53 0.36 5.17
C MET A 208 16.41 0.51 3.92
N ASN A 209 16.92 1.72 3.64
CA ASN A 209 17.88 1.94 2.56
C ASN A 209 19.22 1.22 2.79
N GLY A 210 19.67 1.12 4.04
CA GLY A 210 20.83 0.31 4.43
C GLY A 210 20.61 -1.17 4.13
N TYR A 211 19.57 -1.76 4.73
CA TYR A 211 19.21 -3.18 4.54
C TYR A 211 18.92 -3.51 3.08
N ARG A 212 18.29 -2.59 2.35
CA ARG A 212 18.11 -2.70 0.90
C ARG A 212 19.43 -2.88 0.18
N ARG A 213 20.43 -2.02 0.43
CA ARG A 213 21.72 -2.10 -0.27
C ARG A 213 22.43 -3.42 0.03
N GLU A 214 22.39 -3.86 1.29
CA GLU A 214 22.91 -5.16 1.69
C GLU A 214 22.19 -6.30 0.96
N ALA A 215 20.86 -6.33 0.99
CA ALA A 215 20.04 -7.34 0.32
C ALA A 215 20.33 -7.41 -1.19
N LEU A 216 20.36 -6.26 -1.86
CA LEU A 216 20.63 -6.18 -3.31
C LEU A 216 22.09 -6.52 -3.67
N SER A 217 23.01 -6.50 -2.71
CA SER A 217 24.38 -7.01 -2.88
C SER A 217 24.51 -8.53 -2.68
N GLY A 218 23.39 -9.23 -2.44
CA GLY A 218 23.36 -10.66 -2.15
C GLY A 218 23.60 -11.02 -0.68
N ASN A 219 23.64 -10.03 0.22
CA ASN A 219 23.80 -10.29 1.65
C ASN A 219 22.47 -10.77 2.26
N ARG A 220 22.45 -12.04 2.68
CA ARG A 220 21.31 -12.70 3.33
C ARG A 220 20.83 -11.92 4.57
N GLU A 221 21.73 -11.46 5.42
CA GLU A 221 21.35 -10.74 6.64
C GLU A 221 20.63 -9.44 6.32
N GLY A 222 21.11 -8.72 5.31
CA GLY A 222 20.45 -7.51 4.78
C GLY A 222 19.04 -7.80 4.29
N TYR A 223 18.83 -8.93 3.59
CA TYR A 223 17.50 -9.36 3.16
C TYR A 223 16.60 -9.65 4.36
N VAL A 224 17.05 -10.43 5.35
CA VAL A 224 16.25 -10.74 6.55
C VAL A 224 15.87 -9.46 7.31
N LYS A 225 16.81 -8.54 7.50
CA LYS A 225 16.55 -7.26 8.18
C LYS A 225 15.55 -6.39 7.40
N ALA A 226 15.67 -6.34 6.08
CA ALA A 226 14.70 -5.69 5.20
C ALA A 226 13.30 -6.30 5.33
N SER A 227 13.19 -7.64 5.26
CA SER A 227 11.93 -8.36 5.43
C SER A 227 11.30 -8.07 6.78
N LYS A 228 12.08 -8.18 7.88
CA LYS A 228 11.61 -7.86 9.24
C LYS A 228 11.07 -6.45 9.35
N LEU A 229 11.80 -5.46 8.85
CA LEU A 229 11.41 -4.05 8.98
C LEU A 229 10.11 -3.75 8.20
N TRP A 230 9.97 -4.27 6.98
CA TRP A 230 8.73 -4.14 6.20
C TRP A 230 7.56 -4.91 6.82
N SER A 231 7.77 -6.16 7.26
CA SER A 231 6.73 -6.94 7.93
C SER A 231 6.26 -6.26 9.20
N LYS A 232 7.17 -5.68 9.98
CA LYS A 232 6.84 -4.94 11.19
C LYS A 232 6.03 -3.70 10.89
N PHE A 233 6.42 -2.93 9.87
CA PHE A 233 5.63 -1.80 9.38
C PHE A 233 4.21 -2.21 9.04
N MET A 234 4.03 -3.29 8.27
CA MET A 234 2.71 -3.76 7.86
C MET A 234 1.88 -4.33 9.02
N MET A 235 2.51 -5.01 9.99
CA MET A 235 1.84 -5.51 11.20
C MET A 235 1.43 -4.39 12.16
N CYS A 236 2.29 -3.39 12.37
CA CYS A 236 1.92 -2.19 13.14
C CYS A 236 0.78 -1.42 12.48
N LEU A 237 0.76 -1.44 11.16
CA LEU A 237 -0.25 -0.77 10.37
C LEU A 237 -1.61 -1.47 10.43
N SER A 238 -1.68 -2.80 10.38
CA SER A 238 -2.96 -3.51 10.55
C SER A 238 -3.60 -3.23 11.92
N TYR A 239 -2.79 -2.98 12.96
CA TYR A 239 -3.27 -2.51 14.26
C TYR A 239 -3.93 -1.13 14.20
N MET A 240 -3.33 -0.21 13.46
CA MET A 240 -3.85 1.15 13.32
C MET A 240 -5.04 1.23 12.36
N GLU A 241 -5.13 0.31 11.40
CA GLU A 241 -6.27 0.22 10.50
C GLU A 241 -7.49 -0.41 11.19
N SER A 242 -7.33 -1.54 11.90
CA SER A 242 -8.52 -2.23 12.43
C SER A 242 -8.39 -3.35 13.45
N LEU A 243 -7.21 -3.92 13.71
CA LEU A 243 -7.11 -5.05 14.67
C LEU A 243 -7.69 -4.70 16.04
N THR A 244 -7.58 -3.44 16.47
CA THR A 244 -8.10 -2.97 17.75
C THR A 244 -9.63 -3.01 17.88
N THR A 245 -10.34 -3.24 16.77
CA THR A 245 -11.82 -3.21 16.71
C THR A 245 -12.44 -4.44 16.05
N ALA A 246 -11.61 -5.43 15.67
CA ALA A 246 -12.04 -6.59 14.89
C ALA A 246 -13.13 -7.39 15.60
N ASP A 247 -12.97 -7.67 16.89
CA ASP A 247 -13.91 -8.49 17.67
C ASP A 247 -14.80 -7.67 18.60
N THR A 248 -15.44 -6.65 18.02
CA THR A 248 -16.43 -5.83 18.71
C THR A 248 -17.85 -6.20 18.29
N ALA A 249 -18.82 -5.95 19.17
CA ALA A 249 -20.24 -6.09 18.82
C ALA A 249 -20.65 -5.18 17.65
N LYS A 250 -19.93 -4.06 17.44
CA LYS A 250 -20.14 -3.18 16.28
C LYS A 250 -19.72 -3.88 14.99
N ALA A 251 -18.54 -4.50 14.95
CA ALA A 251 -18.08 -5.26 13.81
C ALA A 251 -19.06 -6.40 13.45
N GLN A 252 -19.57 -7.11 14.47
CA GLN A 252 -20.58 -8.15 14.25
C GLN A 252 -21.85 -7.62 13.60
N ARG A 253 -22.42 -6.51 14.11
CA ARG A 253 -23.64 -5.91 13.53
C ARG A 253 -23.45 -5.48 12.07
N VAL A 254 -22.27 -4.95 11.73
CA VAL A 254 -21.97 -4.57 10.34
C VAL A 254 -21.88 -5.82 9.46
N ALA A 255 -21.25 -6.89 9.94
CA ALA A 255 -21.20 -8.15 9.22
C ALA A 255 -22.59 -8.77 9.03
N ASP A 256 -23.47 -8.72 10.03
CA ASP A 256 -24.85 -9.24 9.92
C ASP A 256 -25.68 -8.44 8.90
N LYS A 257 -25.40 -7.14 8.74
CA LYS A 257 -26.07 -6.25 7.79
C LYS A 257 -25.65 -6.51 6.33
N TYR A 258 -24.37 -6.79 6.08
CA TYR A 258 -23.81 -6.86 4.73
C TYR A 258 -23.41 -8.27 4.28
N GLY A 259 -23.21 -9.19 5.23
CA GLY A 259 -22.78 -10.55 4.98
C GLY A 259 -23.74 -11.27 4.04
N PRO A 260 -23.25 -11.97 2.99
CA PRO A 260 -24.12 -12.75 2.14
C PRO A 260 -24.73 -13.92 2.92
N SER A 261 -25.81 -14.50 2.39
CA SER A 261 -26.46 -15.66 3.02
C SER A 261 -25.46 -16.77 3.37
N GLY A 262 -25.56 -17.30 4.59
CA GLY A 262 -24.66 -18.33 5.11
C GLY A 262 -23.23 -17.87 5.42
N TYR A 263 -22.92 -16.58 5.33
CA TYR A 263 -21.66 -16.04 5.83
C TYR A 263 -21.73 -15.81 7.34
N ARG A 264 -20.78 -16.40 8.06
CA ARG A 264 -20.52 -16.08 9.47
C ARG A 264 -19.20 -15.36 9.54
N ARG A 265 -19.18 -14.18 10.17
CA ARG A 265 -17.95 -13.42 10.41
C ARG A 265 -16.98 -14.26 11.27
N PRO A 266 -15.77 -14.56 10.78
CA PRO A 266 -14.74 -15.21 11.59
C PRO A 266 -14.20 -14.26 12.68
N ALA A 267 -13.66 -14.82 13.75
CA ALA A 267 -12.92 -14.05 14.76
C ALA A 267 -11.69 -13.36 14.12
N GLY A 268 -11.30 -12.20 14.65
CA GLY A 268 -10.17 -11.42 14.14
C GLY A 268 -10.42 -10.76 12.78
N VAL A 269 -11.66 -10.73 12.27
CA VAL A 269 -12.03 -10.05 11.01
C VAL A 269 -12.90 -8.83 11.31
N ASN A 270 -12.39 -7.64 11.02
CA ASN A 270 -13.16 -6.41 11.22
C ASN A 270 -14.13 -6.12 10.07
N PHE A 271 -15.32 -5.63 10.41
CA PHE A 271 -16.30 -5.07 9.49
C PHE A 271 -16.66 -3.67 9.97
N TYR A 272 -16.44 -2.66 9.13
CA TYR A 272 -16.56 -1.27 9.50
C TYR A 272 -17.35 -0.49 8.44
N GLU A 273 -18.25 0.39 8.89
CA GLU A 273 -18.86 1.41 8.04
C GLU A 273 -18.17 2.74 8.31
N ASP A 274 -17.50 3.33 7.31
CA ASP A 274 -16.99 4.69 7.37
C ASP A 274 -18.16 5.67 7.12
N PRO A 275 -18.62 6.41 8.15
CA PRO A 275 -19.73 7.34 8.00
C PRO A 275 -19.40 8.53 7.09
N ASN A 276 -18.13 8.78 6.79
CA ASN A 276 -17.69 9.88 5.94
C ASN A 276 -17.66 9.51 4.45
N GLN A 277 -17.90 8.24 4.11
CA GLN A 277 -17.93 7.76 2.74
C GLN A 277 -19.38 7.64 2.22
N PRO A 278 -19.58 7.82 0.92
CA PRO A 278 -20.89 7.59 0.31
C PRO A 278 -21.25 6.08 0.38
N ALA A 279 -22.53 5.75 0.13
CA ALA A 279 -23.09 4.43 0.45
C ALA A 279 -22.38 3.26 -0.26
N GLU A 280 -21.79 3.54 -1.40
CA GLU A 280 -21.16 2.59 -2.31
C GLU A 280 -19.73 2.23 -1.84
N SER A 281 -19.11 3.08 -1.00
CA SER A 281 -17.73 2.91 -0.52
C SER A 281 -17.59 2.88 1.01
N ARG A 282 -18.70 2.93 1.76
CA ARG A 282 -18.65 2.96 3.23
C ARG A 282 -18.21 1.67 3.89
N LEU A 283 -18.51 0.52 3.28
CA LEU A 283 -18.20 -0.77 3.89
C LEU A 283 -16.71 -1.07 3.71
N ASN A 284 -16.02 -1.38 4.79
CA ASN A 284 -14.61 -1.77 4.82
C ASN A 284 -14.44 -3.08 5.61
N ILE A 285 -13.64 -3.99 5.08
CA ILE A 285 -13.52 -5.36 5.57
C ILE A 285 -12.07 -5.75 5.76
N GLY A 286 -11.84 -6.57 6.79
CA GLY A 286 -10.58 -7.20 7.09
C GLY A 286 -9.56 -6.22 7.66
N LEU A 287 -8.36 -6.70 7.94
CA LEU A 287 -7.48 -6.00 8.87
C LEU A 287 -6.72 -4.82 8.28
N PHE A 288 -6.78 -4.67 6.97
CA PHE A 288 -6.35 -3.49 6.22
C PHE A 288 -7.51 -2.70 5.62
N GLN A 289 -8.75 -2.95 6.09
CA GLN A 289 -9.94 -2.12 5.84
C GLN A 289 -10.20 -1.83 4.36
N PHE A 290 -10.43 -2.86 3.56
CA PHE A 290 -10.73 -2.69 2.14
C PHE A 290 -12.22 -2.69 1.84
N THR A 291 -12.62 -1.82 0.93
CA THR A 291 -13.95 -1.84 0.32
C THR A 291 -14.12 -3.08 -0.58
N PRO A 292 -15.16 -3.91 -0.40
CA PRO A 292 -15.44 -5.07 -1.23
C PRO A 292 -16.03 -4.67 -2.59
N ASP A 293 -15.23 -3.98 -3.42
CA ASP A 293 -15.59 -3.55 -4.78
C ASP A 293 -14.49 -3.93 -5.79
N ALA A 294 -14.86 -4.79 -6.76
CA ALA A 294 -13.95 -5.31 -7.79
C ALA A 294 -13.57 -4.27 -8.85
N GLY A 295 -14.40 -3.23 -9.04
CA GLY A 295 -14.11 -2.11 -9.94
C GLY A 295 -13.33 -0.98 -9.28
N GLY A 296 -13.22 -1.02 -7.95
CA GLY A 296 -12.65 0.04 -7.14
C GLY A 296 -11.22 -0.25 -6.68
N ASN A 297 -10.98 0.06 -5.41
CA ASN A 297 -9.66 0.20 -4.83
C ASN A 297 -8.86 -1.11 -4.69
N ILE A 298 -9.47 -2.29 -4.83
CA ILE A 298 -8.77 -3.58 -4.77
C ILE A 298 -8.53 -4.20 -6.16
N GLN A 299 -8.96 -3.55 -7.24
CA GLN A 299 -8.89 -4.14 -8.57
C GLN A 299 -7.45 -4.44 -9.02
N ALA A 300 -6.48 -3.58 -8.67
CA ALA A 300 -5.08 -3.87 -8.96
C ALA A 300 -4.59 -5.11 -8.20
N CYS A 301 -5.01 -5.26 -6.93
CA CYS A 301 -4.71 -6.45 -6.13
C CYS A 301 -5.31 -7.71 -6.77
N ILE A 302 -6.57 -7.66 -7.23
CA ILE A 302 -7.22 -8.79 -7.92
C ILE A 302 -6.43 -9.17 -9.18
N ARG A 303 -6.04 -8.19 -10.00
CA ARG A 303 -5.29 -8.44 -11.23
C ARG A 303 -3.93 -9.07 -10.94
N GLU A 304 -3.21 -8.56 -9.95
CA GLU A 304 -1.90 -9.07 -9.57
C GLU A 304 -2.00 -10.45 -8.91
N TRP A 305 -3.02 -10.68 -8.09
CA TRP A 305 -3.33 -12.00 -7.51
C TRP A 305 -3.58 -13.03 -8.60
N ASN A 306 -4.39 -12.71 -9.61
CA ASN A 306 -4.71 -13.63 -10.70
C ASN A 306 -3.50 -13.97 -11.58
N GLN A 307 -2.49 -13.09 -11.64
CA GLN A 307 -1.22 -13.39 -12.32
C GLN A 307 -0.39 -14.40 -11.54
N LEU A 308 -0.36 -14.27 -10.21
CA LEU A 308 0.36 -15.20 -9.34
C LEU A 308 -0.36 -16.55 -9.21
N TYR A 309 -1.70 -16.52 -9.12
CA TYR A 309 -2.53 -17.69 -8.84
C TYR A 309 -3.62 -17.89 -9.91
N PRO A 310 -3.25 -18.21 -11.17
CA PRO A 310 -4.20 -18.29 -12.27
C PRO A 310 -5.28 -19.37 -12.08
N LYS A 311 -4.97 -20.44 -11.34
CA LYS A 311 -5.92 -21.53 -11.02
C LYS A 311 -6.86 -21.19 -9.86
N CYS A 312 -6.59 -20.10 -9.14
CA CYS A 312 -7.27 -19.71 -7.91
C CYS A 312 -7.61 -18.20 -7.97
N GLY A 313 -7.99 -17.75 -9.17
CA GLY A 313 -8.22 -16.34 -9.47
C GLY A 313 -9.56 -15.83 -8.94
N ILE A 314 -9.57 -14.54 -8.58
CA ILE A 314 -10.77 -13.78 -8.23
C ILE A 314 -11.26 -13.08 -9.51
N LYS A 315 -12.55 -13.20 -9.84
CA LYS A 315 -13.09 -12.51 -11.02
C LYS A 315 -12.89 -10.99 -10.90
N THR A 316 -12.43 -10.34 -11.97
CA THR A 316 -12.23 -8.87 -12.00
C THR A 316 -13.52 -8.06 -11.95
N ASN A 317 -14.66 -8.74 -12.07
CA ASN A 317 -16.01 -8.25 -11.86
C ASN A 317 -16.75 -9.05 -10.78
N ALA A 318 -16.01 -9.60 -9.79
CA ALA A 318 -16.60 -10.30 -8.66
C ALA A 318 -17.67 -9.43 -7.96
N SER A 319 -18.76 -10.07 -7.51
CA SER A 319 -19.80 -9.38 -6.77
C SER A 319 -19.30 -8.92 -5.41
N GLN A 320 -19.96 -7.93 -4.81
CA GLN A 320 -19.67 -7.52 -3.45
C GLN A 320 -19.74 -8.71 -2.46
N SER A 321 -20.74 -9.59 -2.61
CA SER A 321 -20.88 -10.81 -1.80
C SER A 321 -19.66 -11.73 -1.88
N GLU A 322 -19.10 -11.93 -3.07
CA GLU A 322 -17.88 -12.72 -3.24
C GLU A 322 -16.69 -12.04 -2.56
N LEU A 323 -16.54 -10.73 -2.77
CA LEU A 323 -15.45 -9.97 -2.17
C LEU A 323 -15.53 -9.88 -0.65
N ILE A 324 -16.73 -9.91 -0.07
CA ILE A 324 -16.92 -10.06 1.39
C ILE A 324 -16.32 -11.38 1.87
N ARG A 325 -16.51 -12.48 1.14
CA ARG A 325 -15.92 -13.79 1.49
C ARG A 325 -14.41 -13.82 1.33
N VAL A 326 -13.89 -13.18 0.28
CA VAL A 326 -12.45 -13.10 0.00
C VAL A 326 -11.71 -12.21 1.01
N LEU A 327 -12.23 -11.01 1.30
CA LEU A 327 -11.60 -10.06 2.21
C LEU A 327 -11.83 -10.42 3.68
N GLY A 328 -13.01 -10.98 3.98
CA GLY A 328 -13.45 -11.36 5.31
C GLY A 328 -13.31 -12.85 5.59
N SER A 329 -12.41 -13.55 4.89
CA SER A 329 -12.07 -14.92 5.21
C SER A 329 -11.34 -15.01 6.55
N SER A 330 -11.30 -16.18 7.19
CA SER A 330 -10.65 -16.31 8.50
C SER A 330 -9.15 -16.00 8.44
N LEU A 331 -8.44 -16.57 7.46
CA LEU A 331 -7.01 -16.40 7.30
C LEU A 331 -6.63 -15.03 6.72
N GLN A 332 -7.55 -14.37 5.99
CA GLN A 332 -7.34 -13.02 5.43
C GLN A 332 -6.13 -12.92 4.50
N THR A 333 -5.85 -13.98 3.73
CA THR A 333 -4.66 -14.06 2.86
C THR A 333 -4.69 -13.00 1.78
N PHE A 334 -5.83 -12.84 1.09
CA PHE A 334 -5.98 -11.79 0.07
C PHE A 334 -5.94 -10.39 0.68
N ASN A 335 -6.43 -10.20 1.91
CA ASN A 335 -6.37 -8.92 2.61
C ASN A 335 -4.91 -8.53 2.89
N ALA A 336 -4.10 -9.44 3.45
CA ALA A 336 -2.67 -9.21 3.68
C ALA A 336 -1.90 -8.97 2.36
N PHE A 337 -2.17 -9.80 1.34
CA PHE A 337 -1.58 -9.62 0.00
C PHE A 337 -1.90 -8.25 -0.59
N CYS A 338 -3.17 -7.84 -0.58
CA CYS A 338 -3.60 -6.58 -1.17
C CYS A 338 -2.99 -5.37 -0.44
N ALA A 339 -2.77 -5.48 0.88
CA ALA A 339 -2.08 -4.44 1.63
C ALA A 339 -0.63 -4.25 1.17
N ALA A 340 0.13 -5.34 1.02
CA ALA A 340 1.49 -5.30 0.49
C ALA A 340 1.51 -4.81 -0.97
N ALA A 341 0.59 -5.30 -1.80
CA ALA A 341 0.43 -4.92 -3.20
C ALA A 341 0.11 -3.42 -3.39
N LYS A 342 -0.59 -2.82 -2.43
CA LYS A 342 -0.87 -1.37 -2.46
C LYS A 342 0.38 -0.54 -2.20
N VAL A 343 1.29 -1.01 -1.36
CA VAL A 343 2.57 -0.33 -1.14
C VAL A 343 3.35 -0.29 -2.46
N THR A 344 3.53 -1.44 -3.09
CA THR A 344 4.25 -1.54 -4.35
C THR A 344 3.49 -0.88 -5.49
N GLY A 345 2.16 -0.91 -5.51
CA GLY A 345 1.35 -0.13 -6.44
C GLY A 345 1.56 1.39 -6.29
N SER A 346 1.65 1.91 -5.07
CA SER A 346 1.99 3.31 -4.82
C SER A 346 3.40 3.65 -5.31
N PHE A 347 4.38 2.76 -5.06
CA PHE A 347 5.75 2.92 -5.55
C PHE A 347 5.81 2.90 -7.08
N ALA A 348 5.03 2.03 -7.72
CA ALA A 348 4.96 1.92 -9.18
C ALA A 348 4.45 3.22 -9.81
N VAL A 349 3.45 3.87 -9.18
CA VAL A 349 3.00 5.21 -9.60
C VAL A 349 4.14 6.22 -9.55
N GLN A 350 4.86 6.28 -8.43
CA GLN A 350 5.94 7.27 -8.24
C GLN A 350 7.10 7.08 -9.22
N VAL A 351 7.42 5.82 -9.55
CA VAL A 351 8.50 5.44 -10.47
C VAL A 351 8.10 5.67 -11.93
N ASN A 352 6.87 5.32 -12.31
CA ASN A 352 6.47 5.25 -13.71
C ASN A 352 5.59 6.43 -14.20
N ALA A 353 5.11 7.29 -13.30
CA ALA A 353 4.32 8.45 -13.71
C ALA A 353 5.14 9.46 -14.51
N THR A 354 4.48 10.11 -15.46
CA THR A 354 5.03 11.21 -16.27
C THR A 354 4.76 12.59 -15.66
N SER A 355 3.99 12.65 -14.56
CA SER A 355 3.63 13.89 -13.86
C SER A 355 4.34 14.00 -12.51
N SER A 356 4.89 15.19 -12.22
CA SER A 356 5.51 15.50 -10.93
C SER A 356 4.54 15.50 -9.76
N LYS A 357 3.24 15.64 -10.01
CA LYS A 357 2.20 15.51 -8.99
C LYS A 357 2.17 14.10 -8.37
N ASN A 358 2.50 13.08 -9.15
CA ASN A 358 2.33 11.68 -8.76
C ASN A 358 3.60 11.04 -8.16
N THR A 359 4.62 11.85 -7.87
CA THR A 359 5.88 11.38 -7.30
C THR A 359 6.40 12.29 -6.19
N HIS A 360 7.42 11.85 -5.46
CA HIS A 360 8.05 12.64 -4.40
C HIS A 360 8.82 13.84 -5.00
N PRO A 361 8.87 15.02 -4.34
CA PRO A 361 9.57 16.19 -4.86
C PRO A 361 11.05 15.95 -5.20
N TYR A 362 11.74 15.04 -4.50
CA TYR A 362 13.12 14.67 -4.82
C TYR A 362 13.31 13.95 -6.17
N ASN A 363 12.22 13.54 -6.81
CA ASN A 363 12.25 12.96 -8.15
C ASN A 363 12.12 14.01 -9.26
N VAL A 364 12.05 15.30 -8.90
CA VAL A 364 12.03 16.42 -9.83
C VAL A 364 13.42 17.05 -9.89
N LYS A 365 13.96 17.21 -11.11
CA LYS A 365 15.23 17.91 -11.35
C LYS A 365 15.06 19.42 -11.20
N SER A 366 16.16 20.15 -11.08
CA SER A 366 16.16 21.62 -10.96
C SER A 366 15.44 22.34 -12.11
N ASN A 367 15.43 21.74 -13.31
CA ASN A 367 14.70 22.25 -14.48
C ASN A 367 13.20 21.89 -14.51
N GLY A 368 12.66 21.30 -13.43
CA GLY A 368 11.26 20.89 -13.33
C GLY A 368 10.91 19.56 -14.01
N SER A 369 11.83 18.97 -14.77
CA SER A 369 11.62 17.64 -15.40
C SER A 369 11.77 16.51 -14.38
N LEU A 370 11.17 15.36 -14.66
CA LEU A 370 11.32 14.18 -13.82
C LEU A 370 12.67 13.49 -14.03
N LYS A 371 13.23 12.93 -12.95
CA LYS A 371 14.29 11.93 -13.02
C LYS A 371 13.85 10.71 -13.83
N ALA A 372 14.79 10.00 -14.45
CA ALA A 372 14.48 8.74 -15.11
C ALA A 372 13.93 7.74 -14.08
N PRO A 373 13.01 6.83 -14.44
CA PRO A 373 12.39 5.90 -13.49
C PRO A 373 13.39 5.21 -12.54
N ALA A 374 14.50 4.71 -13.07
CA ALA A 374 15.54 4.02 -12.29
C ALA A 374 16.32 4.91 -11.30
N GLU A 375 16.26 6.24 -11.46
CA GLU A 375 16.94 7.23 -10.59
C GLU A 375 16.00 7.78 -9.50
N ARG A 376 14.76 7.30 -9.44
CA ARG A 376 13.75 7.79 -8.51
C ARG A 376 13.84 7.07 -7.16
N CYS A 377 13.49 7.79 -6.11
CA CYS A 377 13.16 7.20 -4.82
C CYS A 377 11.64 7.07 -4.67
N VAL A 378 11.18 6.26 -3.73
CA VAL A 378 9.74 6.05 -3.46
C VAL A 378 9.41 6.36 -2.00
N SER A 379 8.16 6.68 -1.71
CA SER A 379 7.71 6.96 -0.35
C SER A 379 6.31 6.42 -0.09
N PRO A 380 6.04 5.78 1.05
CA PRO A 380 4.68 5.42 1.42
C PRO A 380 3.82 6.65 1.79
N HIS A 381 4.43 7.82 1.96
CA HIS A 381 3.79 9.04 2.48
C HIS A 381 3.26 9.94 1.37
N MET A 382 2.22 9.47 0.68
CA MET A 382 1.54 10.19 -0.40
C MET A 382 0.05 10.37 -0.06
N SER A 383 -0.55 11.52 -0.39
CA SER A 383 -2.00 11.68 -0.25
C SER A 383 -2.76 10.83 -1.27
N VAL A 384 -4.01 10.52 -0.94
CA VAL A 384 -4.98 9.96 -1.87
C VAL A 384 -5.04 10.82 -3.14
N GLY A 385 -5.12 10.15 -4.31
CA GLY A 385 -5.17 10.79 -5.63
C GLY A 385 -3.81 11.27 -6.16
N ARG A 386 -2.74 11.25 -5.34
CA ARG A 386 -1.37 11.40 -5.83
C ARG A 386 -0.69 10.06 -6.09
N SER A 387 -1.09 9.00 -5.39
CA SER A 387 -0.62 7.64 -5.62
C SER A 387 -1.77 6.63 -5.55
N TYR A 388 -1.49 5.36 -5.86
CA TYR A 388 -2.47 4.27 -5.74
C TYR A 388 -2.62 3.83 -4.28
N ASN A 389 -3.20 4.69 -3.45
CA ASN A 389 -3.39 4.45 -2.02
C ASN A 389 -4.79 4.82 -1.51
N HIS A 390 -5.79 4.74 -2.40
CA HIS A 390 -7.08 5.42 -2.24
C HIS A 390 -7.94 4.93 -1.05
N PHE A 391 -7.69 3.75 -0.49
CA PHE A 391 -8.21 3.29 0.82
C PHE A 391 -7.32 2.15 1.38
N GLY A 392 -7.35 1.93 2.69
CA GLY A 392 -6.57 0.93 3.41
C GLY A 392 -5.23 1.49 3.95
N PRO A 393 -4.14 0.69 3.99
CA PRO A 393 -2.98 0.88 4.89
C PRO A 393 -2.32 2.27 4.89
N PHE A 394 -2.47 3.08 3.85
CA PHE A 394 -1.81 4.39 3.77
C PHE A 394 -2.72 5.59 4.02
N GLN A 395 -4.00 5.37 4.29
CA GLN A 395 -4.87 6.45 4.77
C GLN A 395 -4.34 6.98 6.10
N ASN A 396 -3.99 6.07 7.01
CA ASN A 396 -3.45 6.39 8.32
C ASN A 396 -2.00 6.90 8.30
N THR A 397 -1.20 6.50 7.31
CA THR A 397 0.18 7.01 7.14
C THR A 397 0.25 8.44 6.60
N SER A 398 -0.90 9.06 6.28
CA SER A 398 -1.02 10.46 5.90
C SER A 398 -1.84 11.28 6.91
N GLY A 399 -2.03 10.73 8.11
CA GLY A 399 -2.87 11.29 9.16
C GLY A 399 -2.25 11.26 10.55
N PHE A 400 -3.10 11.43 11.57
CA PHE A 400 -2.72 11.52 12.99
C PHE A 400 -2.00 10.27 13.53
N THR A 401 -2.25 9.11 12.92
CA THR A 401 -1.76 7.80 13.39
C THR A 401 -0.37 7.45 12.87
N LEU A 402 0.22 8.26 11.97
CA LEU A 402 1.55 8.00 11.40
C LEU A 402 2.64 7.85 12.47
N ASP A 403 2.62 8.66 13.53
CA ASP A 403 3.60 8.53 14.62
C ASP A 403 3.48 7.20 15.36
N ASN A 404 2.25 6.70 15.58
CA ASN A 404 2.02 5.43 16.24
C ASN A 404 2.52 4.25 15.40
N ILE A 405 2.24 4.29 14.08
CA ILE A 405 2.71 3.27 13.13
C ILE A 405 4.23 3.21 13.16
N ILE A 406 4.90 4.35 12.93
CA ILE A 406 6.36 4.38 12.85
C ILE A 406 7.02 4.10 14.21
N SER A 407 6.44 4.58 15.31
CA SER A 407 6.96 4.26 16.64
C SER A 407 6.85 2.78 16.97
N CYS A 408 5.76 2.12 16.54
CA CYS A 408 5.63 0.67 16.65
C CYS A 408 6.68 -0.04 15.78
N THR A 409 6.85 0.39 14.54
CA THR A 409 7.82 -0.21 13.60
C THR A 409 9.24 -0.15 14.13
N MET A 410 9.62 0.96 14.78
CA MET A 410 10.98 1.17 15.27
C MET A 410 11.24 0.60 16.68
N ALA A 411 10.26 -0.02 17.34
CA ALA A 411 10.38 -0.46 18.73
C ALA A 411 10.80 -1.93 18.89
N GLY A 412 11.94 -2.22 19.51
CA GLY A 412 12.44 -3.58 19.75
C GLY A 412 13.04 -4.22 18.48
N GLU A 413 14.35 -4.40 18.47
CA GLU A 413 15.08 -5.12 17.40
C GLU A 413 15.07 -6.64 17.62
#